data_AF-A0A4U6M2H4-F1
#
_entry.id   AF-A0A4U6M2H4-F1
#
_cell.length_a   1.000
_cell.length_b   1.000
_cell.length_c   1.000
_cell.angle_alpha   90.00
_cell.angle_beta   90.00
_cell.angle_gamma   90.00
#
_symmetry.space_group_name_H-M   'P 1'
#
loop_
_entity.id
_entity.type
_entity.pdbx_description
1 polymer ?
#
loop_
_entity_poly.entity_id
_entity_poly.type
_entity_poly.pdbx_seq_one_letter_code
_entity_poly.pdbx_strand_id
1 'polypeptide(L)'
;MRSNHFLLNNSITALGQWLALALLIAVLTGTASALFLFSLDWATTTRVNHHWLIWLLPVTGFIVGWIYLLYGSAVEGGNNLVLDEIHHPHSIIRLRMAPLVFISTVISHLFGASVGREGTAVQMGVAQ
;
A
#
# COMPACT_ATOMS: atom_id res chain seq x y z
N MET A 1 -26.76 -35.16 23.58
CA MET A 1 -26.84 -33.74 23.97
C MET A 1 -25.50 -33.11 24.42
N ARG A 2 -24.35 -33.81 24.31
CA ARG A 2 -23.02 -33.32 24.75
C ARG A 2 -22.13 -32.77 23.62
N SER A 3 -22.58 -32.88 22.37
CA SER A 3 -21.83 -32.49 21.16
C SER A 3 -21.85 -30.98 20.90
N ASN A 4 -22.94 -30.28 21.23
CA ASN A 4 -23.09 -28.86 20.86
C ASN A 4 -22.17 -27.94 21.68
N HIS A 5 -21.88 -28.29 22.94
CA HIS A 5 -20.98 -27.51 23.80
C HIS A 5 -19.51 -27.58 23.32
N PHE A 6 -19.07 -28.72 22.78
CA PHE A 6 -17.72 -28.91 22.24
C PHE A 6 -17.53 -28.15 20.92
N LEU A 7 -18.54 -28.17 20.05
CA LEU A 7 -18.54 -27.42 18.79
C LEU A 7 -18.56 -25.91 19.02
N LEU A 8 -19.40 -25.42 19.95
CA LEU A 8 -19.48 -23.99 20.31
C LEU A 8 -18.18 -23.48 20.94
N ASN A 9 -17.54 -24.25 21.83
CA ASN A 9 -16.28 -23.83 22.45
C ASN A 9 -15.18 -23.64 21.39
N ASN A 10 -15.14 -24.55 20.41
CA ASN A 10 -14.19 -24.48 19.30
C ASN A 10 -14.49 -23.30 18.35
N SER A 11 -15.77 -22.96 18.15
CA SER A 11 -16.19 -21.81 17.36
C SER A 11 -15.86 -20.47 18.03
N ILE A 12 -16.02 -20.35 19.36
CA ILE A 12 -15.70 -19.12 20.10
C ILE A 12 -14.19 -18.88 20.11
N THR A 13 -13.37 -19.94 20.31
CA THR A 13 -11.91 -19.82 20.22
C THR A 13 -11.46 -19.47 18.81
N ALA A 14 -12.08 -20.05 17.78
CA ALA A 14 -11.79 -19.69 16.39
C ALA A 14 -12.15 -18.22 16.12
N LEU A 15 -13.33 -17.76 16.56
CA LEU A 15 -13.76 -16.36 16.41
C LEU A 15 -12.75 -15.39 17.05
N GLY A 16 -12.28 -15.69 18.26
CA GLY A 16 -11.27 -14.89 18.95
C GLY A 16 -9.93 -14.82 18.19
N GLN A 17 -9.48 -15.93 17.61
CA GLN A 17 -8.26 -15.97 16.79
C GLN A 17 -8.40 -15.13 15.52
N TRP A 18 -9.52 -15.26 14.81
CA TRP A 18 -9.77 -14.47 13.60
C TRP A 18 -9.93 -12.98 13.89
N LEU A 19 -10.58 -12.61 15.00
CA LEU A 19 -10.68 -11.22 15.45
C LEU A 19 -9.31 -10.63 15.81
N ALA A 20 -8.46 -11.39 16.50
CA ALA A 20 -7.11 -10.93 16.84
C ALA A 20 -6.25 -10.71 15.58
N LEU A 21 -6.32 -11.62 14.60
CA LEU A 21 -5.65 -11.46 13.30
C LEU A 21 -6.20 -10.26 12.53
N ALA A 22 -7.52 -10.09 12.46
CA ALA A 22 -8.15 -8.95 11.79
C ALA A 22 -7.75 -7.62 12.43
N LEU A 23 -7.67 -7.57 13.76
CA LEU A 23 -7.25 -6.37 14.49
C LEU A 23 -5.77 -6.05 14.23
N LEU A 24 -4.91 -7.06 14.20
CA LEU A 24 -3.49 -6.88 13.86
C LEU A 24 -3.35 -6.30 12.44
N ILE A 25 -4.02 -6.89 11.45
CA ILE A 25 -4.02 -6.41 10.06
C ILE A 25 -4.56 -4.98 9.99
N ALA A 26 -5.69 -4.69 10.65
CA ALA A 26 -6.28 -3.36 10.66
C ALA A 26 -5.33 -2.29 11.22
N VAL A 27 -4.59 -2.61 12.30
CA VAL A 27 -3.59 -1.68 12.88
C VAL A 27 -2.43 -1.46 11.92
N LEU A 28 -1.90 -2.51 11.30
CA LEU A 28 -0.78 -2.41 10.34
C LEU A 28 -1.18 -1.62 9.09
N THR A 29 -2.35 -1.91 8.53
CA THR A 29 -2.88 -1.20 7.35
C THR A 29 -3.23 0.25 7.67
N GLY A 30 -3.85 0.50 8.84
CA GLY A 30 -4.21 1.85 9.28
C GLY A 30 -2.99 2.73 9.53
N THR A 31 -1.97 2.20 10.21
CA THR A 31 -0.71 2.92 10.44
C THR A 31 0.06 3.19 9.16
N ALA A 32 0.16 2.22 8.25
CA ALA A 32 0.78 2.42 6.94
C ALA A 32 0.06 3.51 6.12
N SER A 33 -1.28 3.51 6.12
CA SER A 33 -2.09 4.51 5.43
C SER A 33 -1.91 5.90 6.04
N ALA A 34 -1.88 6.00 7.37
CA ALA A 34 -1.65 7.25 8.08
C ALA A 34 -0.26 7.83 7.76
N LEU A 35 0.79 7.00 7.79
CA LEU A 35 2.16 7.40 7.43
C LEU A 35 2.24 7.89 5.97
N PHE A 36 1.54 7.20 5.07
CA PHE A 36 1.47 7.59 3.66
C PHE A 36 0.80 8.95 3.47
N LEU A 37 -0.39 9.14 4.04
CA LEU A 37 -1.12 10.42 3.94
C LEU A 37 -0.33 11.57 4.57
N PHE A 38 0.30 11.33 5.73
CA PHE A 38 1.16 12.32 6.38
C PHE A 38 2.36 12.70 5.50
N SER A 39 3.00 11.70 4.87
CA SER A 39 4.14 11.95 3.97
C SER A 39 3.75 12.74 2.72
N LEU A 40 2.54 12.50 2.18
CA LEU A 40 2.02 13.28 1.05
C LEU A 40 1.69 14.72 1.44
N ASP A 41 1.16 14.94 2.63
CA ASP A 41 0.89 16.28 3.15
C ASP A 41 2.20 17.07 3.35
N TRP A 42 3.20 16.42 3.94
CA TRP A 42 4.55 16.96 4.07
C TRP A 42 5.17 17.31 2.71
N ALA A 43 5.08 16.40 1.73
CA ALA A 43 5.60 16.62 0.38
C ALA A 43 4.91 17.80 -0.31
N THR A 44 3.58 17.91 -0.15
CA THR A 44 2.78 19.00 -0.72
C THR A 44 3.18 20.34 -0.09
N THR A 45 3.27 20.40 1.23
CA THR A 45 3.66 21.61 1.97
C THR A 45 5.08 22.05 1.61
N THR A 46 6.01 21.10 1.50
CA THR A 46 7.39 21.37 1.09
C THR A 46 7.46 21.94 -0.34
N ARG A 47 6.70 21.35 -1.27
CA ARG A 47 6.59 21.84 -2.65
C ARG A 47 6.03 23.26 -2.73
N VAL A 48 4.97 23.55 -1.97
CA VAL A 48 4.36 24.90 -1.93
C VAL A 48 5.33 25.93 -1.33
N ASN A 49 6.13 25.54 -0.33
CA ASN A 49 7.15 26.43 0.22
C ASN A 49 8.37 26.61 -0.72
N HIS A 50 8.63 25.63 -1.59
CA HIS A 50 9.80 25.60 -2.47
C HIS A 50 9.39 25.31 -3.93
N HIS A 51 8.69 26.26 -4.56
CA HIS A 51 8.18 26.13 -5.93
C HIS A 51 9.23 25.72 -6.98
N TRP A 52 10.52 26.00 -6.73
CA TRP A 52 11.61 25.60 -7.61
C TRP A 52 11.76 24.08 -7.77
N LEU A 53 11.24 23.28 -6.83
CA LEU A 53 11.24 21.81 -6.91
C LEU A 53 10.57 21.30 -8.19
N ILE A 54 9.59 22.02 -8.75
CA ILE A 54 8.89 21.60 -9.98
C ILE A 54 9.87 21.48 -11.16
N TRP A 55 10.95 22.24 -11.20
CA TRP A 55 11.95 22.14 -12.26
C TRP A 55 12.71 20.81 -12.25
N LEU A 56 12.73 20.10 -11.12
CA LEU A 56 13.32 18.76 -10.99
C LEU A 56 12.35 17.63 -11.37
N LEU A 57 11.11 17.94 -11.74
CA LEU A 57 10.11 16.97 -12.18
C LEU A 57 10.58 16.06 -13.33
N PRO A 58 11.20 16.54 -14.43
CA PRO A 58 11.66 15.66 -15.51
C PRO A 58 12.77 14.69 -15.06
N VAL A 59 13.70 15.15 -14.21
CA VAL A 59 14.76 14.30 -13.65
C VAL A 59 14.16 13.23 -12.73
N THR A 60 13.21 13.64 -11.90
CA THR A 60 12.50 12.75 -10.99
C THR A 60 11.70 11.69 -11.74
N GLY A 61 10.94 12.10 -12.75
CA GLY A 61 10.17 11.18 -13.60
C GLY A 61 11.06 10.16 -14.29
N PHE A 62 12.24 10.57 -14.76
CA PHE A 62 13.22 9.66 -15.32
C PHE A 62 13.75 8.65 -14.30
N ILE A 63 14.16 9.12 -13.11
CA ILE A 63 14.67 8.23 -12.04
C ILE A 63 13.61 7.23 -11.60
N VAL A 64 12.37 7.70 -11.36
CA VAL A 64 11.26 6.84 -10.95
C VAL A 64 10.95 5.83 -12.05
N GLY A 65 10.82 6.27 -13.31
CA GLY A 65 10.61 5.38 -14.45
C GLY A 65 11.72 4.34 -14.61
N TRP A 66 12.97 4.73 -14.42
CA TRP A 66 14.12 3.83 -14.47
C TRP A 66 14.12 2.78 -13.35
N ILE A 67 13.78 3.18 -12.13
CA ILE A 67 13.62 2.26 -11.00
C ILE A 67 12.48 1.27 -11.27
N TYR A 68 11.37 1.73 -11.83
CA TYR A 68 10.25 0.86 -12.24
C TYR A 68 10.65 -0.11 -13.36
N LEU A 69 11.49 0.29 -14.31
CA LEU A 69 12.00 -0.64 -15.33
C LEU A 69 12.89 -1.73 -14.73
N LEU A 70 13.71 -1.39 -13.73
CA LEU A 70 14.64 -2.34 -13.11
C LEU A 70 13.97 -3.29 -12.09
N TYR A 71 12.99 -2.78 -11.33
CA TYR A 71 12.43 -3.48 -10.17
C TYR A 71 10.90 -3.62 -10.21
N GLY A 72 10.22 -2.95 -11.14
CA GLY A 72 8.77 -2.80 -11.21
C GLY A 72 8.03 -3.82 -12.07
N SER A 73 8.71 -4.84 -12.63
CA SER A 73 8.07 -5.96 -13.33
C SER A 73 6.95 -6.63 -12.51
N ALA A 74 6.96 -6.48 -11.19
CA ALA A 74 5.93 -7.01 -10.31
C ALA A 74 4.80 -6.01 -9.99
N VAL A 75 4.93 -4.72 -10.33
CA VAL A 75 4.01 -3.61 -9.98
C VAL A 75 3.23 -3.10 -11.21
N GLU A 76 3.61 -3.54 -12.42
CA GLU A 76 3.15 -2.99 -13.70
C GLU A 76 1.62 -3.06 -13.92
N GLY A 77 0.95 -4.05 -13.34
CA GLY A 77 -0.51 -4.17 -13.40
C GLY A 77 -1.26 -3.31 -12.37
N GLY A 78 -0.56 -2.60 -11.47
CA GLY A 78 -1.16 -1.66 -10.51
C GLY A 78 -2.29 -2.26 -9.68
N ASN A 79 -3.48 -1.62 -9.69
CA ASN A 79 -4.65 -2.10 -8.94
C ASN A 79 -5.28 -3.36 -9.58
N ASN A 80 -4.98 -3.62 -10.85
CA ASN A 80 -5.49 -4.79 -11.55
C ASN A 80 -4.87 -6.08 -10.99
N LEU A 81 -3.62 -6.03 -10.51
CA LEU A 81 -2.97 -7.16 -9.81
C LEU A 81 -3.70 -7.55 -8.52
N VAL A 82 -4.20 -6.56 -7.78
CA VAL A 82 -5.03 -6.80 -6.58
C VAL A 82 -6.35 -7.45 -6.96
N LEU A 83 -6.99 -6.95 -8.03
CA LEU A 83 -8.25 -7.50 -8.52
C LEU A 83 -8.09 -8.92 -9.05
N ASP A 84 -7.01 -9.19 -9.78
CA ASP A 84 -6.68 -10.48 -10.36
C ASP A 84 -6.35 -11.49 -9.26
N GLU A 85 -5.64 -11.11 -8.19
CA GLU A 85 -5.33 -12.02 -7.07
C GLU A 85 -6.58 -12.36 -6.23
N ILE A 86 -7.55 -11.45 -6.12
CA ILE A 86 -8.85 -11.73 -5.47
C ILE A 86 -9.67 -12.74 -6.28
N HIS A 87 -9.64 -12.65 -7.62
CA HIS A 87 -10.42 -13.53 -8.50
C HIS A 87 -9.70 -14.85 -8.82
N HIS A 88 -8.37 -14.84 -8.94
CA HIS A 88 -7.53 -15.97 -9.28
C HIS A 88 -6.23 -15.92 -8.44
N PRO A 89 -6.21 -16.52 -7.24
CA PRO A 89 -5.05 -16.47 -6.36
C PRO A 89 -3.90 -17.31 -6.93
N HIS A 90 -2.97 -16.67 -7.64
CA HIS A 90 -1.84 -17.31 -8.31
C HIS A 90 -0.49 -16.93 -7.71
N SER A 91 -0.36 -15.81 -6.96
CA SER A 91 0.95 -15.34 -6.52
C SER A 91 0.95 -14.50 -5.24
N ILE A 92 1.88 -14.82 -4.34
CA ILE A 92 2.11 -14.05 -3.11
C ILE A 92 2.45 -12.61 -3.49
N ILE A 93 1.59 -11.65 -3.13
CA ILE A 93 1.83 -10.22 -3.31
C ILE A 93 3.13 -9.89 -2.57
N ARG A 94 4.17 -9.47 -3.32
CA ARG A 94 5.49 -9.24 -2.74
C ARG A 94 5.44 -8.01 -1.84
N LEU A 95 5.63 -8.21 -0.54
CA LEU A 95 5.87 -7.18 0.49
C LEU A 95 6.86 -6.06 0.08
N ARG A 96 7.74 -6.34 -0.88
CA ARG A 96 8.69 -5.37 -1.45
C ARG A 96 8.03 -4.29 -2.32
N MET A 97 6.80 -4.50 -2.79
CA MET A 97 6.06 -3.50 -3.57
C MET A 97 5.61 -2.32 -2.71
N ALA A 98 5.17 -2.57 -1.48
CA ALA A 98 4.70 -1.54 -0.56
C ALA A 98 5.71 -0.39 -0.35
N PRO A 99 6.99 -0.64 0.01
CA PRO A 99 7.96 0.44 0.20
C PRO A 99 8.34 1.13 -1.11
N LEU A 100 8.42 0.41 -2.23
CA LEU A 100 8.78 0.99 -3.53
C LEU A 100 7.69 1.95 -4.03
N VAL A 101 6.43 1.54 -3.91
CA VAL A 101 5.26 2.33 -4.27
C VAL A 101 5.10 3.54 -3.34
N PHE A 102 5.32 3.37 -2.04
CA PHE A 102 5.34 4.48 -1.07
C PHE A 102 6.36 5.54 -1.45
N ILE A 103 7.64 5.14 -1.60
CA ILE A 103 8.75 6.07 -1.86
C ILE A 103 8.53 6.79 -3.19
N SER A 104 8.19 6.04 -4.24
CA SER A 104 7.99 6.59 -5.58
C SER A 104 6.86 7.61 -5.60
N THR A 105 5.76 7.35 -4.88
CA THR A 105 4.60 8.25 -4.85
C THR A 105 4.88 9.51 -4.04
N VAL A 106 5.56 9.40 -2.89
CA VAL A 106 5.96 10.56 -2.08
C VAL A 106 6.94 11.46 -2.84
N ILE A 107 7.96 10.86 -3.47
CA ILE A 107 8.92 11.60 -4.31
C ILE A 107 8.18 12.28 -5.47
N SER A 108 7.31 11.56 -6.17
CA SER A 108 6.54 12.13 -7.29
C SER A 108 5.68 13.33 -6.83
N HIS A 109 5.02 13.23 -5.67
CA HIS A 109 4.26 14.35 -5.10
C HIS A 109 5.14 15.55 -4.72
N LEU A 110 6.32 15.30 -4.14
CA LEU A 110 7.26 16.36 -3.73
C LEU A 110 7.69 17.22 -4.92
N PHE A 111 7.95 16.59 -6.06
CA PHE A 111 8.36 17.28 -7.28
C PHE A 111 7.19 17.77 -8.16
N GLY A 112 5.94 17.54 -7.72
CA GLY A 112 4.75 18.08 -8.35
C GLY A 112 4.16 17.24 -9.48
N ALA A 113 4.54 15.96 -9.59
CA ALA A 113 3.86 15.05 -10.51
C ALA A 113 2.42 14.78 -10.03
N SER A 114 1.48 14.76 -10.97
CA SER A 114 0.08 14.44 -10.71
C SER A 114 -0.09 12.93 -10.59
N VAL A 115 -0.02 12.41 -9.36
CA VAL A 115 -0.20 10.98 -9.05
C VAL A 115 -1.42 10.82 -8.14
N GLY A 116 -2.22 9.77 -8.36
CA GLY A 116 -3.42 9.51 -7.56
C GLY A 116 -3.10 9.18 -6.10
N ARG A 117 -3.83 9.75 -5.15
CA ARG A 117 -3.66 9.50 -3.70
C ARG A 117 -4.38 8.24 -3.23
N GLU A 118 -5.48 7.88 -3.90
CA GLU A 118 -6.40 6.84 -3.43
C GLU A 118 -5.95 5.43 -3.84
N GLY A 119 -5.58 5.23 -5.11
CA GLY A 119 -5.13 3.91 -5.60
C GLY A 119 -3.85 3.40 -4.93
N THR A 120 -2.93 4.31 -4.59
CA THR A 120 -1.68 3.96 -3.88
C THR A 120 -1.92 3.57 -2.43
N ALA A 121 -2.83 4.26 -1.73
CA ALA A 121 -3.20 3.93 -0.35
C ALA A 121 -3.84 2.53 -0.27
N VAL A 122 -4.70 2.19 -1.25
CA VAL A 122 -5.31 0.85 -1.35
C VAL A 122 -4.25 -0.22 -1.60
N GLN A 123 -3.33 -0.01 -2.55
CA GLN A 123 -2.25 -0.97 -2.83
C GLN A 123 -1.33 -1.21 -1.63
N MET A 124 -1.04 -0.17 -0.84
CA MET A 124 -0.26 -0.30 0.38
C MET A 124 -0.96 -1.11 1.48
N GLY A 125 -2.29 -1.05 1.54
CA GLY A 125 -3.07 -1.86 2.47
C GLY A 125 -3.17 -3.33 2.07
N VAL A 126 -3.07 -3.63 0.77
CA VAL A 126 -3.14 -5.00 0.25
C VAL A 126 -1.77 -5.67 0.18
N ALA A 127 -0.67 -4.91 0.07
CA ALA A 127 0.68 -5.45 -0.09
C ALA A 127 1.35 -5.95 1.22
N GLN A 128 0.58 -6.47 2.18
CA GLN A 128 1.02 -6.86 3.53
C GLN A 128 0.80 -8.34 3.81
#